data_AF-A0A2V9PS80-F1
#
_entry.id   AF-A0A2V9PS80-F1
#
_cell.length_a   1.000
_cell.length_b   1.000
_cell.length_c   1.000
_cell.angle_alpha   90.00
_cell.angle_beta   90.00
_cell.angle_gamma   90.00
#
_symmetry.space_group_name_H-M   'P 1'
#
loop_
_entity.id
_entity.type
_entity.pdbx_description
1 polymer ?
#
loop_
_entity_poly.entity_id
_entity_poly.type
_entity_poly.pdbx_seq_one_letter_code
_entity_poly.pdbx_strand_id
1 'polypeptide(L)'
;MPRHRVGPSAKTRKTDAQIKQEIIRESIASYRGSCPCPYNTDRAGRRCGVRSTYSRPGGRSPLCFEQDVTPKMVGDYRKKTGQ
;
A
#
# COMPACT_ATOMS: atom_id res chain seq x y z
N MET A 1 -9.71 27.85 25.64
CA MET A 1 -9.09 27.19 24.47
C MET A 1 -10.04 26.10 23.97
N PRO A 2 -10.64 26.20 22.77
CA PRO A 2 -11.52 25.14 22.27
C PRO A 2 -10.68 23.90 21.93
N ARG A 3 -10.84 22.84 22.72
CA ARG A 3 -10.27 21.51 22.45
C ARG A 3 -11.07 20.91 21.30
N HIS A 4 -10.55 20.91 20.08
CA HIS A 4 -11.17 20.19 18.98
C HIS A 4 -11.18 18.69 19.30
N ARG A 5 -12.36 18.20 19.70
CA ARG A 5 -12.66 16.79 19.90
C ARG A 5 -12.78 16.15 18.51
N VAL A 6 -11.71 15.54 18.02
CA VAL A 6 -11.76 14.68 16.84
C VAL A 6 -12.62 13.46 17.22
N GLY A 7 -13.88 13.46 16.76
CA GLY A 7 -14.78 12.33 16.89
C GLY A 7 -14.28 11.14 16.05
N PRO A 8 -14.45 9.89 16.51
CA PRO A 8 -13.99 8.71 15.79
C PRO A 8 -14.74 8.61 14.44
N SER A 9 -13.95 8.49 13.37
CA SER A 9 -14.40 8.27 11.99
C SER A 9 -15.55 7.27 11.93
N ALA A 10 -16.74 7.75 11.55
CA ALA A 10 -17.75 6.90 10.96
C ALA A 10 -17.09 6.15 9.79
N LYS A 11 -17.18 4.82 9.78
CA LYS A 11 -16.56 3.96 8.77
C LYS A 11 -17.21 4.22 7.40
N THR A 12 -16.82 5.29 6.72
CA THR A 12 -17.19 5.50 5.32
C THR A 12 -16.57 4.37 4.52
N ARG A 13 -17.37 3.72 3.67
CA ARG A 13 -16.86 2.75 2.68
C ARG A 13 -15.70 3.40 1.93
N LYS A 14 -14.53 2.75 1.95
CA LYS A 14 -13.36 3.26 1.24
C LYS A 14 -13.64 3.24 -0.26
N THR A 15 -13.17 4.28 -0.94
CA THR A 15 -13.19 4.32 -2.41
C THR A 15 -12.26 3.26 -2.99
N ASP A 16 -12.39 2.94 -4.27
CA ASP A 16 -11.49 1.97 -4.92
C ASP A 16 -10.02 2.40 -4.78
N ALA A 17 -9.71 3.69 -4.95
CA ALA A 17 -8.36 4.23 -4.75
C ALA A 17 -7.83 4.00 -3.31
N GLN A 18 -8.66 4.26 -2.30
CA GLN A 18 -8.29 4.01 -0.91
C GLN A 18 -8.07 2.53 -0.62
N ILE A 19 -8.87 1.65 -1.23
CA ILE A 19 -8.69 0.19 -1.11
C ILE A 19 -7.40 -0.25 -1.80
N LYS A 20 -7.13 0.24 -3.01
CA LYS A 20 -5.88 -0.04 -3.73
C LYS A 20 -4.67 0.38 -2.90
N GLN A 21 -4.72 1.57 -2.31
CA GLN A 21 -3.66 2.06 -1.43
C GLN A 21 -3.45 1.15 -0.22
N GLU A 22 -4.52 0.63 0.39
CA GLU A 22 -4.41 -0.31 1.51
C GLU A 22 -3.82 -1.66 1.07
N ILE A 23 -4.25 -2.20 -0.07
CA ILE A 23 -3.70 -3.44 -0.63
C ILE A 23 -2.20 -3.29 -0.89
N ILE A 24 -1.78 -2.17 -1.48
CA ILE A 24 -0.36 -1.83 -1.70
C ILE A 24 0.37 -1.76 -0.35
N ARG A 25 -0.22 -1.07 0.63
CA ARG A 25 0.36 -0.95 1.97
C ARG A 25 0.54 -2.31 2.64
N GLU A 26 -0.46 -3.19 2.58
CA GLU A 26 -0.38 -4.55 3.10
C GLU A 26 0.70 -5.36 2.38
N SER A 27 0.79 -5.25 1.05
CA SER A 27 1.82 -5.92 0.25
C SER A 27 3.23 -5.46 0.64
N ILE A 28 3.42 -4.16 0.87
CA ILE A 28 4.69 -3.57 1.30
C ILE A 28 5.02 -3.98 2.74
N ALA A 29 4.04 -3.94 3.64
CA ALA A 29 4.21 -4.29 5.05
C ALA A 29 4.52 -5.79 5.26
N SER A 30 3.98 -6.66 4.39
CA SER A 30 4.28 -8.08 4.38
C SER A 30 5.72 -8.37 3.93
N TYR A 31 6.32 -7.46 3.15
CA TYR A 31 7.66 -7.64 2.61
C TYR A 31 8.74 -7.41 3.70
N ARG A 32 9.37 -8.49 4.14
CA ARG A 32 10.53 -8.45 5.05
C ARG A 32 11.79 -8.13 4.25
N GLY A 33 12.08 -6.84 4.07
CA GLY A 33 13.30 -6.39 3.41
C GLY A 33 13.36 -4.88 3.24
N SER A 34 14.51 -4.40 2.77
CA SER A 34 14.63 -3.00 2.32
C SER A 34 14.23 -2.91 0.85
N CYS A 35 13.65 -1.79 0.45
CA CYS A 35 13.32 -1.49 -0.95
C CYS A 35 12.33 -2.43 -1.68
N PRO A 36 11.11 -2.66 -1.15
CA PRO A 36 10.06 -3.34 -1.91
C PRO A 36 9.69 -2.60 -3.21
N CYS A 37 9.54 -1.27 -3.15
CA CYS A 37 9.06 -0.43 -4.24
C CYS A 37 10.06 0.66 -4.64
N PRO A 38 10.03 1.12 -5.91
CA PRO A 38 11.02 2.08 -6.44
C PRO A 38 10.94 3.46 -5.78
N TYR A 39 9.75 3.89 -5.39
CA TYR A 39 9.54 5.15 -4.66
C TYR A 39 9.86 5.04 -3.17
N ASN A 40 10.11 3.84 -2.65
CA ASN A 40 10.44 3.68 -1.24
C ASN A 40 11.87 4.12 -0.97
N THR A 41 12.17 4.32 0.31
CA THR A 41 13.47 4.76 0.80
C THR A 41 14.10 3.66 1.64
N ASP A 42 15.40 3.45 1.50
CA ASP A 42 16.14 2.55 2.39
C ASP A 42 16.35 3.19 3.78
N ARG A 43 16.89 2.41 4.72
CA ARG A 43 17.18 2.89 6.08
C ARG A 43 18.20 4.03 6.13
N ALA A 44 18.96 4.22 5.05
CA ALA A 44 19.95 5.30 4.92
C ALA A 44 19.35 6.55 4.23
N GLY A 45 18.05 6.58 3.95
CA GLY A 45 17.39 7.72 3.30
C GLY A 45 17.61 7.80 1.79
N ARG A 46 18.14 6.75 1.15
CA ARG A 46 18.32 6.71 -0.32
C ARG A 46 17.09 6.11 -1.00
N ARG A 47 16.69 6.71 -2.12
CA ARG A 47 15.62 6.18 -2.98
C ARG A 47 16.04 4.83 -3.55
N CYS A 48 15.13 3.86 -3.50
CA CYS A 48 15.38 2.52 -3.99
C CYS A 48 15.50 2.51 -5.53
N GLY A 49 14.58 3.17 -6.22
CA GLY A 49 14.55 3.24 -7.69
C GLY A 49 14.73 1.86 -8.32
N VAL A 50 15.74 1.74 -9.19
CA VAL A 50 16.11 0.48 -9.89
C VAL A 50 16.56 -0.65 -8.96
N ARG A 51 16.96 -0.33 -7.72
CA ARG A 51 17.37 -1.34 -6.73
C ARG A 51 16.20 -1.99 -6.01
N SER A 52 14.97 -1.50 -6.27
CA SER A 52 13.76 -2.07 -5.68
C SER A 52 13.48 -3.48 -6.16
N THR A 53 12.82 -4.29 -5.34
CA THR A 53 12.46 -5.66 -5.73
C THR A 53 11.52 -5.66 -6.93
N TYR A 54 10.61 -4.68 -7.03
CA TYR A 54 9.75 -4.47 -8.19
C TYR A 54 10.54 -4.33 -9.52
N SER A 55 11.67 -3.62 -9.49
CA SER A 55 12.50 -3.39 -10.68
C SER A 55 13.58 -4.46 -10.90
N ARG A 56 13.79 -5.38 -9.95
CA ARG A 56 14.85 -6.40 -10.03
C ARG A 56 14.37 -7.62 -10.84
N PRO A 57 15.09 -8.04 -11.88
CA PRO A 57 14.75 -9.25 -12.63
C PRO A 57 14.88 -10.49 -11.73
N GLY A 58 13.84 -11.34 -11.72
CA GLY A 58 13.80 -12.58 -10.93
C GLY A 58 13.42 -12.41 -9.45
N GLY A 59 13.02 -11.20 -9.02
CA GLY A 59 12.55 -10.94 -7.65
C GLY A 59 11.04 -11.17 -7.46
N ARG A 60 10.61 -11.31 -6.20
CA ARG A 60 9.19 -11.18 -5.82
C ARG A 60 8.78 -9.72 -6.00
N SER A 61 7.96 -9.40 -7.00
CA SER A 61 7.45 -8.04 -7.20
C SER A 61 6.23 -7.80 -6.30
N PRO A 62 6.35 -7.03 -5.18
CA PRO A 62 5.18 -6.60 -4.43
C PRO A 62 4.34 -5.64 -5.27
N LEU A 63 3.08 -5.44 -4.87
CA LEU A 63 2.22 -4.42 -5.46
C LEU A 63 2.74 -3.06 -5.02
N CYS A 64 3.14 -2.23 -5.98
CA CYS A 64 3.72 -0.92 -5.72
C CYS A 64 2.82 0.20 -6.22
N PHE A 65 2.08 -0.03 -7.30
CA PHE A 65 1.24 0.99 -7.91
C PHE A 65 -0.23 0.57 -7.93
N GLU A 66 -1.11 1.57 -7.93
CA GLU A 66 -2.56 1.35 -8.06
C GLU A 66 -2.95 0.68 -9.40
N GLN A 67 -2.05 0.77 -10.38
CA GLN A 67 -2.14 0.13 -11.68
C GLN A 67 -1.87 -1.38 -11.59
N ASP A 68 -1.03 -1.80 -10.63
CA ASP A 68 -0.78 -3.22 -10.36
C ASP A 68 -1.99 -3.86 -9.63
N VAL A 69 -2.84 -3.04 -8.99
CA VAL A 69 -4.03 -3.53 -8.27
C VAL A 69 -5.23 -3.63 -9.21
N THR A 70 -5.60 -4.87 -9.51
CA THR A 70 -6.76 -5.15 -10.36
C THR A 70 -8.09 -4.91 -9.62
N PRO A 71 -9.20 -4.65 -10.35
CA PRO A 71 -10.53 -4.54 -9.75
C PRO A 71 -10.94 -5.78 -8.95
N LYS A 72 -10.45 -6.96 -9.35
CA LYS A 72 -10.67 -8.22 -8.63
C LYS A 72 -10.10 -8.15 -7.20
N MET A 73 -8.89 -7.63 -7.04
CA MET A 73 -8.26 -7.49 -5.72
C MET A 73 -9.01 -6.52 -4.82
N VAL A 74 -9.54 -5.44 -5.40
CA VAL A 74 -10.40 -4.47 -4.68
C VAL A 74 -11.68 -5.14 -4.20
N GLY A 75 -12.34 -5.93 -5.06
CA GLY A 75 -13.52 -6.71 -4.69
C GLY A 75 -13.24 -7.74 -3.60
N ASP A 76 -12.13 -8.46 -3.70
CA ASP A 76 -11.70 -9.43 -2.70
C ASP A 76 -11.37 -8.75 -1.35
N TYR A 77 -10.76 -7.56 -1.37
CA TYR A 77 -10.50 -6.75 -0.18
C TYR A 77 -11.79 -6.27 0.50
N ARG A 78 -12.78 -5.78 -0.26
CA ARG A 78 -14.09 -5.37 0.27
C ARG A 78 -14.79 -6.51 0.99
N LYS A 79 -14.81 -7.69 0.36
CA LYS A 79 -15.36 -8.92 0.96
C LYS A 79 -14.62 -9.32 2.24
N LYS A 80 -13.28 -9.27 2.24
CA LYS A 80 -12.44 -9.63 3.39
C LYS A 80 -12.63 -8.69 4.58
N THR A 81 -12.80 -7.39 4.34
CA THR A 81 -12.85 -6.37 5.40
C THR A 81 -14.25 -5.91 5.77
N GLY A 82 -15.29 -6.43 5.10
CA GLY A 82 -16.69 -6.11 5.37
C GLY A 82 -17.05 -4.67 4.98
N GLN A 83 -16.42 -4.12 3.95
CA GLN A 83 -16.76 -2.81 3.41
C GLN A 83 -17.96 -2.86 2.48
#